data_AF-A0A8J8AIS9-F1
#
_entry.id   AF-A0A8J8AIS9-F1
#
_cell.length_a   1.000
_cell.length_b   1.000
_cell.length_c   1.000
_cell.angle_alpha   90.00
_cell.angle_beta   90.00
_cell.angle_gamma   90.00
#
_symmetry.space_group_name_H-M   'P 1'
#
loop_
_entity.id
_entity.type
_entity.pdbx_description
1 polymer ?
#
loop_
_entity_poly.entity_id
_entity_poly.type
_entity_poly.pdbx_seq_one_letter_code
_entity_poly.pdbx_strand_id
1 'polypeptide(L)' 'MAKVDSKRRLYISKELRKSLPQEVYLIRVEDGILIIPKPDDSLKELEELGKRLPNLTLEELKREIIREVEKLAGK' A
#
# COMPACT_ATOMS: atom_id res chain seq x y z
N MET A 1 3.30 -13.21 -18.29
CA MET A 1 1.99 -12.72 -18.77
C MET A 1 0.89 -13.52 -18.10
N ALA A 2 -0.03 -12.85 -17.39
CA ALA A 2 -1.15 -13.52 -16.72
C ALA A 2 -2.31 -13.70 -17.71
N LYS A 3 -3.04 -14.82 -17.61
CA LYS A 3 -4.20 -15.10 -18.46
C LYS A 3 -5.46 -14.57 -17.78
N VAL A 4 -6.34 -13.99 -18.59
CA VAL A 4 -7.69 -13.60 -18.20
C VAL A 4 -8.66 -14.57 -18.87
N ASP A 5 -9.57 -15.15 -18.08
CA ASP A 5 -10.54 -16.11 -18.62
C ASP A 5 -11.77 -15.42 -19.25
N SER A 6 -12.70 -16.22 -19.77
CA SER A 6 -13.93 -15.72 -20.42
C SER A 6 -14.85 -14.93 -19.47
N LYS A 7 -14.69 -15.08 -18.15
CA LYS A 7 -15.42 -14.33 -17.12
C LYS A 7 -14.62 -13.15 -16.59
N ARG A 8 -13.54 -12.76 -17.27
CA ARG A 8 -12.64 -11.66 -16.89
C ARG A 8 -11.89 -11.87 -15.57
N ARG A 9 -11.75 -13.12 -15.11
CA ARG A 9 -10.97 -13.44 -13.90
C ARG A 9 -9.49 -13.49 -14.25
N LEU A 10 -8.67 -12.79 -13.46
CA LEU A 10 -7.21 -12.81 -13.57
C LEU A 10 -6.65 -14.02 -12.82
N TYR A 11 -5.89 -14.86 -13.51
CA TYR A 11 -5.16 -15.94 -12.83
C TYR A 11 -3.95 -15.40 -12.08
N ILE A 12 -3.93 -15.59 -10.75
CA ILE A 12 -2.77 -15.30 -9.90
C ILE A 12 -1.94 -16.57 -9.71
N SER A 13 -0.64 -16.48 -10.00
CA SER A 13 0.28 -17.61 -9.91
C SER A 13 0.36 -18.18 -8.49
N LYS A 14 0.74 -19.45 -8.35
CA LYS A 14 0.87 -20.12 -7.03
C LYS A 14 1.82 -19.37 -6.09
N GLU A 15 2.89 -18.80 -6.63
CA GLU A 15 3.88 -18.04 -5.85
C GLU A 15 3.27 -16.76 -5.28
N LEU A 16 2.58 -15.97 -6.10
CA LEU A 16 1.91 -14.74 -5.65
C LEU A 16 0.75 -15.03 -4.68
N ARG A 17 0.06 -16.16 -4.82
CA ARG A 17 -0.98 -16.57 -3.87
C ARG A 17 -0.46 -16.87 -2.47
N LYS A 18 0.84 -17.21 -2.30
CA LYS A 18 1.39 -17.45 -0.95
C LYS A 18 1.53 -16.16 -0.15
N SER A 19 1.71 -15.03 -0.82
CA SER A 19 1.86 -13.71 -0.19
C SER A 19 0.54 -12.93 -0.12
N LEU A 20 -0.56 -13.46 -0.66
CA LEU A 20 -1.85 -12.79 -0.68
C LEU A 20 -2.85 -13.55 0.22
N PRO A 21 -3.59 -12.84 1.09
CA PRO A 21 -4.71 -13.43 1.80
C PRO A 21 -5.86 -13.79 0.85
N GLN A 22 -6.90 -14.44 1.38
CA GLN A 22 -8.07 -14.84 0.57
C GLN A 22 -8.83 -13.63 0.01
N GLU A 23 -8.80 -12.49 0.71
CA GLU A 23 -9.46 -11.26 0.31
C GLU A 23 -8.44 -10.16 0.02
N VAL A 24 -8.69 -9.38 -1.01
CA VAL A 24 -7.82 -8.27 -1.43
C VAL A 24 -8.68 -7.09 -1.85
N TYR A 25 -8.14 -5.88 -1.69
CA TYR A 25 -8.67 -4.67 -2.29
C TYR A 25 -8.06 -4.46 -3.67
N LEU A 26 -8.88 -4.05 -4.63
CA LEU A 26 -8.46 -3.67 -5.97
C LEU A 26 -8.66 -2.17 -6.14
N ILE A 27 -7.57 -1.44 -6.37
CA ILE A 27 -7.59 0.01 -6.53
C ILE A 27 -7.09 0.35 -7.93
N ARG A 28 -7.85 1.16 -8.66
CA ARG A 28 -7.41 1.69 -9.95
C ARG A 28 -6.47 2.87 -9.71
N VAL A 29 -5.31 2.84 -10.35
CA VAL A 29 -4.32 3.92 -10.40
C VAL A 29 -4.05 4.27 -11.87
N GLU A 30 -3.26 5.32 -12.12
CA GLU A 30 -2.98 5.81 -13.49
C GLU A 30 -2.37 4.71 -14.37
N ASP A 31 -1.36 4.00 -13.86
CA ASP A 31 -0.63 2.95 -14.59
C ASP A 31 -1.24 1.54 -14.48
N GLY A 32 -2.44 1.41 -13.90
CA GLY A 32 -3.13 0.12 -13.84
C GLY A 32 -3.95 -0.15 -12.59
N ILE A 33 -3.79 -1.35 -12.02
CA ILE A 33 -4.56 -1.82 -10.87
C ILE A 33 -3.59 -2.30 -9.80
N LEU A 34 -3.74 -1.74 -8.60
CA LEU A 34 -3.02 -2.17 -7.41
C LEU A 34 -3.87 -3.22 -6.67
N ILE A 35 -3.23 -4.34 -6.30
CA ILE A 35 -3.82 -5.40 -5.49
C ILE A 35 -3.25 -5.28 -4.08
N ILE A 36 -4.08 -4.95 -3.11
CA ILE A 36 -3.66 -4.74 -1.71
C ILE A 36 -4.25 -5.87 -0.86
N PRO A 37 -3.43 -6.61 -0.09
CA PRO A 37 -3.92 -7.55 0.92
C PRO A 37 -4.96 -6.89 1.83
N LYS A 38 -6.11 -7.52 2.03
CA LYS A 38 -7.00 -7.09 3.10
C LYS A 38 -6.45 -7.60 4.43
N PRO A 39 -6.27 -6.74 5.45
CA PRO A 39 -5.87 -7.19 6.77
C PRO A 39 -6.98 -7.97 7.45
N ASP A 40 -6.58 -8.95 8.25
CA ASP A 40 -7.48 -9.73 9.10
C ASP A 40 -8.15 -8.83 10.16
N ASP A 41 -7.40 -7.86 10.71
CA ASP A 41 -7.87 -6.84 11.65
C ASP A 41 -7.33 -5.47 11.25
N SER A 42 -8.20 -4.66 10.64
CA SER A 42 -7.84 -3.32 10.16
C SER A 42 -7.52 -2.34 11.28
N LEU A 43 -8.11 -2.50 12.47
CA LEU A 43 -7.86 -1.59 13.59
C LEU A 43 -6.49 -1.86 14.19
N LYS A 44 -6.16 -3.15 14.37
CA LYS A 44 -4.86 -3.55 14.88
C LYS A 44 -3.73 -3.13 13.94
N GLU A 45 -3.89 -3.34 12.64
CA GLU A 45 -2.88 -2.92 11.66
C GLU A 45 -2.68 -1.39 11.69
N LEU A 46 -3.77 -0.62 11.80
CA LEU A 46 -3.70 0.83 11.94
C LEU A 46 -2.94 1.25 13.21
N GLU A 47 -3.18 0.58 14.34
CA GLU A 47 -2.48 0.83 15.59
C GLU A 47 -0.98 0.54 15.46
N GLU A 48 -0.60 -0.58 14.83
CA GLU A 48 0.78 -0.96 14.58
C GLU A 48 1.49 0.04 13.65
N LEU A 49 0.80 0.52 12.62
CA LEU A 49 1.28 1.61 11.77
C LEU A 49 1.49 2.90 12.58
N GLY A 50 0.54 3.24 13.45
CA GLY A 50 0.64 4.39 14.35
C GLY A 50 1.86 4.31 15.26
N LYS A 51 2.19 3.13 15.79
CA LYS A 51 3.39 2.90 16.63
C LYS A 51 4.71 3.14 15.90
N ARG A 52 4.73 3.08 14.57
CA ARG A 52 5.92 3.35 13.74
C ARG A 52 6.12 4.83 13.46
N LEU A 53 5.13 5.68 13.75
CA LEU A 53 5.26 7.11 13.55
C LEU A 53 6.25 7.69 14.58
N PRO A 54 7.07 8.68 14.17
CA PRO A 54 7.99 9.33 15.08
C PRO A 54 7.19 10.08 16.16
N ASN A 55 7.75 10.17 17.36
CA ASN A 55 7.16 10.93 18.47
C ASN A 55 7.40 12.43 18.28
N LEU A 56 6.82 12.97 17.20
CA LEU A 56 6.91 14.37 16.81
C LEU A 56 5.52 15.00 16.86
N THR A 57 5.48 16.28 17.16
CA THR A 57 4.25 17.05 16.99
C THR A 57 3.89 17.16 15.50
N LEU A 58 2.62 17.43 15.22
CA LEU A 58 2.16 17.64 13.84
C LEU A 58 2.90 18.79 13.14
N GLU A 59 3.31 19.81 13.89
CA GLU A 59 4.04 20.96 13.35
C GLU A 59 5.47 20.60 12.97
N GLU A 60 6.14 19.77 13.76
CA GLU A 60 7.48 19.24 13.46
C GLU A 60 7.44 18.30 12.25
N LEU A 61 6.47 17.38 12.21
CA LEU A 61 6.23 16.50 11.06
C LEU A 61 6.03 17.29 9.76
N LYS A 62 5.21 18.36 9.80
CA LYS A 62 5.01 19.23 8.62
C LYS A 62 6.31 19.88 8.15
N ARG A 63 7.15 20.36 9.09
CA ARG A 63 8.45 20.96 8.76
C ARG A 63 9.40 19.94 8.15
N GLU A 64 9.42 18.70 8.66
CA GLU A 64 10.23 17.62 8.09
C GLU A 64 9.80 17.25 6.68
N ILE A 65 8.49 17.09 6.43
CA ILE A 65 7.96 16.79 5.09
C ILE A 65 8.40 17.87 4.09
N ILE A 66 8.28 19.15 4.46
CA ILE A 66 8.70 20.26 3.59
C ILE A 66 10.20 20.20 3.30
N ARG A 67 11.04 20.02 4.34
CA ARG A 67 12.50 19.90 4.18
C ARG A 67 12.90 18.73 3.27
N GLU A 68 12.22 17.60 3.40
CA GLU A 68 12.51 16.41 2.61
C GLU A 68 12.15 16.63 1.13
N VAL A 69 11.02 17.31 0.86
CA VAL A 69 10.61 17.71 -0.48
C VAL A 69 11.60 18.71 -1.10
N GLU A 70 12.04 19.72 -0.35
CA GLU A 70 13.05 20.70 -0.81
C GLU A 70 14.39 20.02 -1.15
N LYS A 71 14.83 19.05 -0.34
CA LYS A 71 16.03 18.24 -0.64
C LYS A 71 15.88 17.44 -1.93
N LEU A 72 14.71 16.86 -2.18
CA LEU A 72 14.44 16.06 -3.38
C LEU A 72 14.33 16.93 -4.64
N ALA A 73 13.76 18.13 -4.52
CA ALA A 73 13.62 19.08 -5.62
C ALA A 73 14.93 19.83 -5.96
N GLY A 74 15.89 19.89 -5.02
CA GLY A 74 17.22 20.47 -5.21
C GLY A 74 18.26 19.52 -5.81
N LYS A 75 17.88 18.29 -6.18
CA LYS A 75 18.65 17.34 -6.99
C LYS A 75 18.07 17.25 -8.38
#